data_AF-A0A7H4MI88-F1
#
_entry.id   AF-A0A7H4MI88-F1
#
_cell.length_a   1.000
_cell.length_b   1.000
_cell.length_c   1.000
_cell.angle_alpha   90.00
_cell.angle_beta   90.00
_cell.angle_gamma   90.00
#
_symmetry.space_group_name_H-M   'P 1'
#
loop_
_entity.id
_entity.type
_entity.pdbx_description
1 polymer ?
#
loop_
_entity_poly.entity_id
_entity_poly.type
_entity_poly.pdbx_seq_one_letter_code
_entity_poly.pdbx_strand_id
1 'polypeptide(L)'
;MMYHIPDVLSADQVAEFTRQLAQAGWVDGRVTVGSQGAAVKQNQQIDTRTPLYARLQAAVLDALRGHPQFFSAALPRTISAPLFNRYGPRGDLRFSCRWRRSPERRGGLDAH
;
A
#
# COMPACT_ATOMS: atom_id res chain seq x y z
N MET A 1 6.09 -10.25 13.23
CA MET A 1 5.62 -9.12 14.05
C MET A 1 5.04 -8.07 13.12
N MET A 2 3.84 -7.54 13.42
CA MET A 2 3.15 -6.52 12.60
C MET A 2 3.12 -5.20 13.38
N TYR A 3 3.58 -4.12 12.76
CA TYR A 3 3.65 -2.79 13.38
C TYR A 3 2.49 -1.93 12.87
N HIS A 4 1.74 -1.32 13.79
CA HIS A 4 0.61 -0.46 13.47
C HIS A 4 1.01 1.01 13.62
N ILE A 5 0.78 1.81 12.58
CA ILE A 5 1.02 3.25 12.61
C ILE A 5 -0.35 3.91 12.53
N PRO A 6 -0.85 4.50 13.63
CA PRO A 6 -2.14 5.17 13.62
C PRO A 6 -2.08 6.45 12.80
N ASP A 7 -3.25 6.90 12.34
CA ASP A 7 -3.47 8.24 11.79
C ASP A 7 -2.56 8.66 10.63
N VAL A 8 -2.07 7.69 9.85
CA VAL A 8 -1.28 7.95 8.63
C VAL A 8 -2.04 8.87 7.66
N LEU A 9 -3.34 8.66 7.53
CA LEU A 9 -4.25 9.55 6.80
C LEU A 9 -5.24 10.15 7.80
N SER A 10 -5.50 11.45 7.68
CA SER A 10 -6.57 12.11 8.44
C SER A 10 -7.95 11.60 8.02
N ALA A 11 -8.96 11.79 8.87
CA ALA A 11 -10.34 11.42 8.55
C ALA A 11 -10.84 12.07 7.25
N ASP A 12 -10.49 13.35 7.01
CA ASP A 12 -10.84 14.06 5.79
C ASP A 12 -10.17 13.47 4.54
N GLN A 13 -8.89 13.07 4.66
CA GLN A 13 -8.18 12.39 3.59
C GLN A 13 -8.81 11.03 3.28
N VAL A 14 -9.18 10.27 4.31
CA VAL A 14 -9.86 8.97 4.14
C VAL A 14 -11.23 9.16 3.46
N ALA A 15 -11.99 10.17 3.86
CA ALA A 15 -13.29 10.48 3.24
C ALA A 15 -13.13 10.86 1.76
N GLU A 16 -12.15 11.70 1.43
CA GLU A 16 -11.88 12.09 0.05
C GLU A 16 -11.41 10.91 -0.81
N PHE A 17 -10.51 10.07 -0.28
CA PHE A 17 -10.08 8.84 -0.94
C PHE A 17 -11.26 7.92 -1.23
N THR A 18 -12.15 7.76 -0.25
CA THR A 18 -13.35 6.93 -0.38
C THR A 18 -14.26 7.44 -1.49
N ARG A 19 -14.49 8.76 -1.57
CA ARG A 19 -15.26 9.38 -2.66
C ARG A 19 -14.65 9.13 -4.04
N GLN A 20 -13.34 9.36 -4.19
CA GLN A 20 -12.65 9.16 -5.47
C GLN A 20 -12.65 7.67 -5.88
N LEU A 21 -12.43 6.77 -4.93
CA LEU A 21 -12.41 5.32 -5.17
C LEU A 21 -13.78 4.74 -5.51
N ALA A 22 -14.87 5.33 -4.98
CA ALA A 22 -16.23 4.94 -5.35
C ALA A 22 -16.52 5.17 -6.84
N GLN A 23 -15.86 6.15 -7.46
CA GLN A 23 -16.03 6.50 -8.88
C GLN A 23 -14.98 5.87 -9.79
N ALA A 24 -14.01 5.14 -9.23
CA ALA A 24 -12.89 4.59 -9.98
C ALA A 24 -13.29 3.37 -10.85
N GLY A 25 -12.54 3.15 -11.92
CA GLY A 25 -12.61 1.91 -12.70
C GLY A 25 -11.95 0.76 -11.94
N TRP A 26 -12.74 -0.24 -11.54
CA TRP A 26 -12.28 -1.43 -10.83
C TRP A 26 -12.12 -2.61 -11.77
N VAL A 27 -10.93 -3.22 -11.77
CA VAL A 27 -10.60 -4.41 -12.56
C VAL A 27 -10.49 -5.64 -11.66
N ASP A 28 -10.80 -6.82 -12.21
CA ASP A 28 -10.62 -8.08 -11.48
C ASP A 28 -9.13 -8.25 -11.14
N GLY A 29 -8.82 -8.38 -9.85
CA GLY A 29 -7.46 -8.52 -9.35
C GLY A 29 -6.76 -9.79 -9.82
N ARG A 30 -7.48 -10.76 -10.42
CA ARG A 30 -6.92 -11.91 -11.13
C ARG A 30 -6.12 -11.51 -12.38
N VAL A 31 -6.45 -10.39 -13.01
CA VAL A 31 -5.71 -9.86 -14.17
C VAL A 31 -4.33 -9.34 -13.75
N THR A 32 -4.16 -8.95 -12.48
CA THR A 32 -2.93 -8.31 -11.96
C THR A 32 -1.98 -9.28 -11.27
N VAL A 33 -2.41 -10.52 -10.97
CA VAL A 33 -1.55 -11.56 -10.39
C VAL A 33 -1.32 -12.65 -11.44
N GLY A 34 -0.06 -12.86 -11.83
CA GLY A 34 0.32 -14.01 -12.64
C GLY A 34 -0.24 -15.33 -12.07
N SER A 35 -0.33 -16.33 -12.94
CA SER A 35 -1.11 -17.59 -12.88
C SER A 35 -1.13 -18.43 -11.58
N GLN A 36 -0.45 -18.06 -10.51
CA GLN A 36 -0.40 -18.80 -9.25
C GLN A 36 -1.38 -18.32 -8.14
N GLY A 37 -2.17 -17.26 -8.38
CA GLY A 37 -3.08 -16.66 -7.38
C GLY A 37 -4.59 -16.89 -7.60
N ALA A 38 -4.98 -17.72 -8.56
CA ALA A 38 -6.32 -17.72 -9.14
C ALA A 38 -7.44 -18.28 -8.24
N ALA A 39 -7.14 -19.03 -7.18
CA ALA A 39 -8.15 -19.88 -6.53
C ALA A 39 -9.08 -19.19 -5.52
N VAL A 40 -8.78 -17.99 -4.98
CA VAL A 40 -9.61 -17.44 -3.86
C VAL A 40 -9.77 -15.91 -3.83
N LYS A 41 -9.16 -15.17 -4.76
CA LYS A 41 -9.12 -13.70 -4.67
C LYS A 41 -10.37 -13.06 -5.31
N GLN A 42 -11.48 -12.98 -4.56
CA GLN A 42 -12.59 -12.04 -4.86
C GLN A 42 -12.16 -10.60 -4.53
N ASN A 43 -11.09 -10.15 -5.16
CA ASN A 43 -10.49 -8.83 -4.94
C ASN A 43 -10.55 -8.05 -6.25
N GLN A 44 -11.02 -6.83 -6.20
CA GLN A 44 -10.92 -5.91 -7.33
C GLN A 44 -9.88 -4.84 -7.00
N GLN A 45 -9.07 -4.49 -7.99
CA GLN A 45 -8.07 -3.45 -7.86
C GLN A 45 -8.47 -2.26 -8.74
N ILE A 46 -8.14 -1.05 -8.33
CA ILE A 46 -8.22 0.09 -9.24
C ILE A 46 -7.31 -0.16 -10.45
N ASP A 47 -7.74 0.24 -11.66
CA ASP A 47 -6.88 0.17 -12.84
C ASP A 47 -5.63 1.04 -12.62
N THR A 48 -4.47 0.38 -12.63
CA THR A 48 -3.16 0.98 -12.33
C THR A 48 -2.68 1.92 -13.43
N ARG A 49 -3.36 1.97 -14.59
CA ARG A 49 -3.04 2.85 -15.72
C ARG A 49 -3.78 4.19 -15.64
N THR A 50 -4.58 4.40 -14.60
CA THR A 50 -5.36 5.63 -14.45
C THR A 50 -4.56 6.75 -13.78
N PRO A 51 -4.78 8.02 -14.15
CA PRO A 51 -4.21 9.16 -13.43
C PRO A 51 -4.63 9.19 -11.95
N LEU A 52 -5.84 8.70 -11.66
CA LEU A 52 -6.36 8.57 -10.29
C LEU A 52 -5.46 7.68 -9.44
N TYR A 53 -5.05 6.51 -9.96
CA TYR A 53 -4.15 5.61 -9.24
C TYR A 53 -2.83 6.30 -8.87
N ALA A 54 -2.18 6.96 -9.83
CA ALA A 54 -0.92 7.67 -9.58
C ALA A 54 -1.08 8.78 -8.52
N ARG A 55 -2.17 9.55 -8.59
CA ARG A 55 -2.46 10.60 -7.60
C ARG A 55 -2.65 10.03 -6.19
N LEU A 56 -3.45 8.99 -6.05
CA LEU A 56 -3.71 8.35 -4.75
C LEU A 56 -2.42 7.72 -4.19
N GLN A 57 -1.58 7.13 -5.03
CA GLN A 57 -0.28 6.60 -4.61
C GLN A 57 0.63 7.70 -4.05
N ALA A 58 0.77 8.81 -4.76
CA ALA A 58 1.60 9.93 -4.33
C ALA A 58 1.13 10.46 -2.97
N ALA A 59 -0.18 10.68 -2.81
CA ALA A 59 -0.75 11.17 -1.57
C ALA A 59 -0.51 10.22 -0.37
N VAL A 60 -0.61 8.90 -0.56
CA VAL A 60 -0.30 7.93 0.51
C VAL A 60 1.19 7.92 0.83
N LEU A 61 2.06 8.01 -0.18
CA LEU A 61 3.50 8.04 0.03
C LEU A 61 3.94 9.30 0.77
N ASP A 62 3.36 10.45 0.44
CA ASP A 62 3.65 11.71 1.12
C ASP A 62 3.13 11.71 2.55
N ALA A 63 1.95 11.15 2.79
CA ALA A 63 1.44 10.92 4.13
C ALA A 63 2.38 10.02 4.96
N LEU A 64 2.84 8.90 4.40
CA LEU A 64 3.81 8.01 5.06
C LEU A 64 5.15 8.68 5.34
N ARG A 65 5.64 9.53 4.43
CA ARG A 65 6.87 10.30 4.62
C ARG A 65 6.79 11.26 5.80
N GLY A 66 5.61 11.77 6.10
CA GLY A 66 5.35 12.62 7.25
C GLY A 66 5.35 11.92 8.61
N HIS A 67 5.52 10.58 8.67
CA HIS A 67 5.44 9.80 9.91
C HIS A 67 6.82 9.24 10.32
N PRO A 68 7.56 9.89 11.24
CA PRO A 68 8.88 9.42 11.69
C PRO A 68 8.87 7.99 12.26
N GLN A 69 7.76 7.59 12.89
CA GLN A 69 7.56 6.22 13.40
C GLN A 69 7.62 5.16 12.30
N PHE A 70 7.23 5.50 11.07
CA PHE A 70 7.36 4.60 9.93
C PHE A 70 8.84 4.32 9.65
N PHE A 71 9.68 5.35 9.59
CA PHE A 71 11.10 5.16 9.27
C PHE A 71 11.88 4.47 10.38
N SER A 72 11.59 4.80 11.65
CA SER A 72 12.25 4.17 12.79
C SER A 72 11.88 2.68 12.93
N ALA A 73 10.63 2.31 12.68
CA ALA A 73 10.17 0.93 12.78
C ALA A 73 10.49 0.08 11.53
N ALA A 74 10.36 0.67 10.34
CA ALA A 74 10.44 -0.07 9.08
C ALA A 74 11.85 -0.12 8.46
N LEU A 75 12.70 0.89 8.72
CA LEU A 75 13.99 1.10 8.06
C LEU A 75 13.97 0.71 6.56
N PRO A 76 13.04 1.28 5.76
CA PRO A 76 12.75 0.76 4.44
C PRO A 76 13.88 1.11 3.47
N ARG A 77 14.42 0.10 2.77
CA ARG A 77 15.35 0.32 1.65
C ARG A 77 14.62 0.91 0.45
N THR A 78 13.41 0.43 0.22
CA THR A 78 12.54 0.82 -0.88
C THR A 78 11.09 0.55 -0.47
N ILE A 79 10.21 1.51 -0.74
CA ILE A 79 8.77 1.40 -0.53
C ILE A 79 8.15 0.99 -1.87
N SER A 80 7.38 -0.09 -1.90
CA SER A 80 6.65 -0.46 -3.12
C SER A 80 5.41 0.40 -3.26
N ALA A 81 5.05 0.69 -4.51
CA ALA A 81 3.93 1.55 -4.84
C ALA A 81 2.62 1.01 -4.18
N PRO A 82 1.87 1.84 -3.43
CA PRO A 82 0.65 1.40 -2.73
C PRO A 82 -0.38 0.81 -3.69
N LEU A 83 -1.06 -0.27 -3.28
CA LEU A 83 -2.15 -0.87 -4.05
C LEU A 83 -3.50 -0.60 -3.36
N PHE A 84 -4.52 -0.31 -4.19
CA PHE A 84 -5.89 -0.03 -3.74
C PHE A 84 -6.80 -1.18 -4.13
N ASN A 85 -7.30 -1.89 -3.12
CA ASN A 85 -8.05 -3.12 -3.29
C ASN A 85 -9.41 -3.00 -2.60
N ARG A 86 -10.45 -3.56 -3.20
CA ARG A 86 -11.77 -3.69 -2.57
C ARG A 86 -12.20 -5.14 -2.49
N TYR A 87 -12.88 -5.48 -1.41
CA TYR A 87 -13.31 -6.83 -1.10
C TYR A 87 -14.81 -6.88 -0.82
N GLY A 88 -15.47 -7.94 -1.31
CA GLY A 88 -16.86 -8.26 -1.00
C GLY A 88 -17.93 -7.33 -1.64
N PRO A 89 -19.21 -7.70 -1.52
CA PRO A 89 -20.33 -6.99 -2.15
C PRO A 89 -20.67 -5.64 -1.49
N ARG A 90 -20.26 -5.40 -0.24
CA ARG A 90 -20.40 -4.10 0.46
C ARG A 90 -19.23 -3.14 0.21
N GLY A 91 -18.18 -3.58 -0.47
CA GLY A 91 -17.07 -2.72 -0.89
C GLY A 91 -16.17 -2.26 0.26
N ASP A 92 -15.75 -3.17 1.13
CA ASP A 92 -14.74 -2.83 2.15
C ASP A 92 -13.43 -2.47 1.42
N LEU A 93 -13.14 -1.17 1.42
CA LEU A 93 -11.94 -0.60 0.82
C LEU A 93 -10.77 -0.85 1.77
N ARG A 94 -9.77 -1.58 1.28
CA ARG A 94 -8.54 -1.82 2.02
C ARG A 94 -7.34 -1.28 1.27
N PHE A 95 -6.60 -0.43 1.97
CA PHE A 95 -5.31 0.08 1.53
C PHE A 95 -4.21 -0.86 2.00
N SER A 96 -3.31 -1.24 1.10
CA SER A 96 -2.12 -2.00 1.47
C SER A 96 -0.89 -1.37 0.85
N CYS A 97 0.06 -0.98 1.68
CA CYS A 97 1.41 -0.65 1.26
C CYS A 97 2.35 -1.73 1.79
N ARG A 98 3.23 -2.24 0.92
CA ARG A 98 4.28 -3.19 1.29
C ARG A 98 5.62 -2.49 1.15
N TRP A 99 6.50 -2.67 2.11
CA TRP A 99 7.88 -2.20 2.03
C TRP A 99 8.83 -3.37 2.31
N ARG A 100 10.09 -3.22 1.87
CA ARG A 100 11.17 -4.13 2.25
C ARG A 100 12.12 -3.41 3.18
N ARG A 101 12.31 -3.96 4.38
CA ARG A 101 13.33 -3.52 5.33
C ARG A 101 14.71 -3.76 4.73
N SER A 102 15.64 -2.84 4.93
CA SER A 102 17.04 -3.06 4.58
C SER A 102 17.57 -4.28 5.34
N PRO A 103 18.35 -5.19 4.72
CA PRO A 103 19.07 -6.19 5.49
C PRO A 103 19.97 -5.45 6.48
N GLU A 104 19.91 -5.84 7.76
CA GLU A 104 20.87 -5.40 8.76
C GLU A 104 22.27 -5.76 8.23
N ARG A 105 23.14 -4.76 8.03
CA ARG A 105 24.57 -5.05 7.91
C ARG A 105 24.97 -5.65 9.25
N ARG A 106 25.09 -6.98 9.33
CA ARG A 106 25.88 -7.59 10.40
C ARG A 106 27.25 -6.95 10.32
N GLY A 107 27.64 -6.22 11.36
CA GLY A 107 28.97 -5.67 11.50
C GLY A 107 29.97 -6.82 11.45
N GLY A 108 30.70 -6.94 10.34
CA GLY A 108 31.97 -7.63 10.31
C GLY A 108 32.99 -6.74 10.99
N LEU A 109 33.17 -6.95 12.29
CA LEU A 109 34.42 -6.65 12.97
C LEU A 109 35.41 -7.74 12.53
N ASP A 110 36.03 -7.56 11.37
CA ASP A 110 37.30 -8.24 11.08
C ASP A 110 38.40 -7.30 11.56
N ALA A 111 38.72 -7.44 12.85
CA ALA A 111 39.99 -7.01 13.39
C ALA A 111 41.02 -8.08 13.06
N HIS A 112 41.92 -7.79 12.13
CA HIS A 112 43.28 -8.31 12.13
C HIS A 112 44.23 -7.32 11.45
#